data_AF-A0A6C0LR80-F1
#
_entry.id   AF-A0A6C0LR80-F1
#
_cell.length_a   1.000
_cell.length_b   1.000
_cell.length_c   1.000
_cell.angle_alpha   90.00
_cell.angle_beta   90.00
_cell.angle_gamma   90.00
#
_symmetry.space_group_name_H-M   'P 1'
#
loop_
_entity.id
_entity.type
_entity.pdbx_description
1 polymer ?
#
loop_
_entity_poly.entity_id
_entity_poly.type
_entity_poly.pdbx_seq_one_letter_code
_entity_poly.pdbx_strand_id
1 'polypeptide(L)'
;MNIQYNFNDEIHYTNNFTYRNTIRKLFTMICPPNPELDHMDEESRDELTYNEDDMSTSLSQLYEYTKDNELFQQLYDLAAARMFSTEREIGQCVLFSYDYLMFFHYCLASFHRGDFNKDNEYYLLLIQKLT
;
A
#
# COMPACT_ATOMS: atom_id res chain seq x y z
N MET A 1 -10.71 12.59 9.97
CA MET A 1 -10.35 11.17 10.08
C MET A 1 -8.86 11.09 10.37
N ASN A 2 -8.43 10.33 11.37
CA ASN A 2 -7.00 10.12 11.61
C ASN A 2 -6.60 8.86 10.84
N ILE A 3 -5.87 9.02 9.74
CA ILE A 3 -5.45 7.91 8.88
C ILE A 3 -4.01 7.58 9.27
N GLN A 4 -3.75 6.33 9.61
CA GLN A 4 -2.41 5.86 9.91
C GLN A 4 -1.63 5.57 8.62
N TYR A 5 -1.32 6.63 7.86
CA TYR A 5 -0.57 6.58 6.62
C TYR A 5 0.28 7.84 6.41
N ASN A 6 1.57 7.67 6.07
CA ASN A 6 2.48 8.77 5.77
C ASN A 6 2.44 9.13 4.28
N PHE A 7 1.65 10.14 3.94
CA PHE A 7 1.52 10.66 2.57
C PHE A 7 2.74 11.48 2.08
N ASN A 8 3.68 11.79 2.96
CA ASN A 8 4.84 12.65 2.65
C ASN A 8 6.15 11.88 2.51
N ASP A 9 6.13 10.56 2.67
CA ASP A 9 7.34 9.73 2.53
C ASP A 9 7.75 9.59 1.06
N GLU A 10 9.03 9.30 0.82
CA GLU A 10 9.50 8.98 -0.53
C GLU A 10 9.58 7.46 -0.72
N ILE A 11 9.18 6.99 -1.90
CA ILE A 11 9.21 5.57 -2.20
C ILE A 11 10.54 5.18 -2.84
N HIS A 12 11.35 4.44 -2.09
CA HIS A 12 12.58 3.84 -2.59
C HIS A 12 12.77 2.43 -2.01
N TYR A 13 12.86 1.44 -2.89
CA TYR A 13 13.20 0.06 -2.54
C TYR A 13 13.80 -0.65 -3.76
N THR A 14 14.68 -1.62 -3.51
CA THR A 14 15.40 -2.39 -4.55
C THR A 14 15.39 -3.90 -4.28
N ASN A 15 14.86 -4.31 -3.13
CA ASN A 15 14.75 -5.71 -2.72
C ASN A 15 13.60 -5.87 -1.71
N ASN A 16 13.30 -7.11 -1.33
CA ASN A 16 12.20 -7.45 -0.42
C ASN A 16 12.33 -6.75 0.95
N PHE A 17 13.53 -6.70 1.54
CA PHE A 17 13.77 -6.08 2.84
C PHE A 17 13.49 -4.58 2.82
N THR A 18 14.01 -3.87 1.82
CA THR A 18 13.78 -2.42 1.66
C THR A 18 12.32 -2.11 1.36
N TYR A 19 11.65 -2.96 0.58
CA TYR A 19 10.21 -2.85 0.32
C TYR A 19 9.37 -3.03 1.59
N ARG A 20 9.59 -4.09 2.36
CA ARG A 20 8.86 -4.34 3.62
C ARG A 20 9.09 -3.22 4.63
N ASN A 21 10.32 -2.70 4.72
CA ASN A 21 10.62 -1.53 5.53
C ASN A 21 9.90 -0.26 5.06
N THR A 22 9.77 -0.06 3.75
CA THR A 22 8.98 1.06 3.19
C THR A 22 7.51 0.92 3.56
N ILE A 23 6.90 -0.27 3.45
CA ILE A 23 5.52 -0.52 3.91
C ILE A 23 5.38 -0.17 5.40
N ARG A 24 6.29 -0.63 6.25
CA ARG A 24 6.23 -0.33 7.68
C ARG A 24 6.29 1.17 7.97
N LYS A 25 7.13 1.93 7.25
CA LYS A 25 7.21 3.39 7.40
C LYS A 25 5.94 4.09 6.96
N LEU A 26 5.43 3.71 5.78
CA LEU A 26 4.19 4.27 5.24
C LEU A 26 3.03 4.11 6.21
N PHE A 27 2.90 2.93 6.82
CA PHE A 27 1.81 2.64 7.75
C PHE A 27 2.17 2.91 9.21
N THR A 28 3.33 3.51 9.50
CA THR A 28 3.82 3.72 10.87
C THR A 28 3.67 2.46 11.75
N MET A 29 3.96 1.30 11.15
CA MET A 29 3.79 -0.01 11.76
C MET A 29 4.82 -0.22 12.86
N ILE A 30 4.37 -0.70 14.02
CA ILE A 30 5.25 -1.04 15.13
C ILE A 30 5.52 -2.55 15.09
N CYS A 31 6.77 -2.92 14.79
CA CYS A 31 7.25 -4.30 14.81
C CYS A 31 8.20 -4.49 16.02
N PRO A 32 7.69 -4.83 17.22
CA PRO A 32 8.55 -5.03 18.37
C PRO A 32 9.46 -6.25 18.16
N PRO A 33 10.67 -6.26 18.74
CA PRO A 33 11.52 -7.44 18.71
C PRO A 33 10.79 -8.64 19.34
N ASN A 34 10.88 -9.80 18.69
CA ASN A 34 10.39 -11.05 19.23
C ASN A 34 11.57 -12.03 19.43
N PRO A 35 12.11 -12.14 20.66
CA PRO A 35 13.24 -13.02 20.96
C PRO A 35 13.00 -14.49 20.63
N GLU A 36 11.73 -14.94 20.56
CA GLU A 36 11.41 -16.31 20.17
C GLU A 36 11.83 -16.60 18.73
N LEU A 37 11.97 -15.58 17.88
CA LEU A 37 12.34 -15.70 16.48
C LEU A 37 13.86 -15.55 16.24
N ASP A 38 14.67 -15.37 17.28
CA ASP A 38 16.12 -15.13 17.15
C ASP A 38 16.88 -16.31 16.52
N HIS A 39 16.31 -17.51 16.58
CA HIS A 39 16.86 -18.72 15.97
C HIS A 39 16.56 -18.84 14.47
N MET A 40 15.68 -18.00 13.94
CA MET A 40 15.28 -18.00 12.54
C MET A 40 16.25 -17.18 11.68
N ASP A 41 16.29 -17.47 10.39
CA ASP A 41 16.97 -16.61 9.45
C ASP A 41 16.32 -15.22 9.40
N GLU A 42 17.06 -14.25 8.85
CA GLU A 42 16.64 -12.85 8.83
C GLU A 42 15.36 -12.62 8.04
N GLU A 43 15.17 -13.30 6.91
CA GLU A 43 13.99 -13.12 6.07
C GLU A 43 12.74 -13.66 6.77
N SER A 44 12.80 -14.88 7.29
CA SER A 44 11.67 -15.46 8.02
C SER A 44 11.31 -14.65 9.27
N ARG A 45 12.31 -14.15 10.01
CA ARG A 45 12.06 -13.29 11.19
C ARG A 45 11.43 -11.95 10.79
N ASP A 46 11.89 -11.35 9.70
CA ASP A 46 11.33 -10.11 9.17
C ASP A 46 9.86 -10.29 8.74
N GLU A 47 9.53 -11.43 8.13
CA GLU A 47 8.15 -11.76 7.76
C GLU A 47 7.24 -12.00 8.96
N LEU A 48 7.74 -12.71 9.99
CA LEU A 48 6.93 -13.06 11.17
C LEU A 48 6.80 -11.95 12.21
N THR A 49 7.63 -10.90 12.14
CA THR A 49 7.49 -9.69 12.97
C THR A 49 6.51 -8.68 12.38
N TYR A 50 5.90 -8.99 11.23
CA TYR A 50 4.89 -8.17 10.58
C TYR A 50 3.63 -8.05 11.46
N ASN A 51 3.20 -6.82 11.72
CA ASN A 51 2.01 -6.56 12.52
C ASN A 51 0.76 -6.51 11.61
N GLU A 52 0.11 -7.67 11.45
CA GLU A 52 -1.07 -7.83 10.61
C GLU A 52 -2.27 -7.02 11.10
N ASP A 53 -2.46 -6.87 12.42
CA ASP A 53 -3.59 -6.13 13.00
C ASP A 53 -3.49 -4.62 12.71
N ASP A 54 -2.30 -4.04 12.88
CA ASP A 54 -2.01 -2.63 12.53
C ASP A 54 -2.24 -2.41 11.03
N MET A 55 -1.79 -3.36 10.21
CA MET A 55 -1.93 -3.30 8.76
C MET A 55 -3.40 -3.34 8.34
N SER A 56 -4.15 -4.32 8.83
CA SER A 56 -5.57 -4.49 8.52
C SER A 56 -6.36 -3.24 8.88
N THR A 57 -6.15 -2.71 10.08
CA THR A 57 -6.77 -1.47 10.55
C THR A 57 -6.44 -0.28 9.64
N SER A 58 -5.17 -0.14 9.24
CA SER A 58 -4.73 0.99 8.42
C SER A 58 -5.26 0.90 6.99
N LEU A 59 -5.33 -0.30 6.40
CA LEU A 59 -5.92 -0.51 5.07
C LEU A 59 -7.41 -0.18 5.07
N SER A 60 -8.16 -0.65 6.07
CA SER A 60 -9.58 -0.31 6.20
C SER A 60 -9.79 1.20 6.29
N GLN A 61 -9.00 1.91 7.10
CA GLN A 61 -9.06 3.38 7.18
C GLN A 61 -8.75 4.06 5.84
N LEU A 62 -7.73 3.58 5.13
CA LEU A 62 -7.33 4.14 3.85
C LEU A 62 -8.33 3.82 2.73
N TYR A 63 -8.98 2.65 2.78
CA TYR A 63 -10.06 2.29 1.87
C TYR A 63 -11.25 3.21 2.10
N GLU A 64 -11.68 3.38 3.36
CA GLU A 64 -12.74 4.31 3.74
C GLU A 64 -12.43 5.76 3.32
N TYR A 65 -11.15 6.16 3.31
CA TYR A 65 -10.72 7.48 2.86
C TYR A 65 -10.89 7.72 1.37
N THR A 66 -10.77 6.66 0.57
CA THR A 66 -10.63 6.74 -0.88
C THR A 66 -11.82 6.14 -1.64
N LYS A 67 -12.68 5.36 -0.96
CA LYS A 67 -13.76 4.57 -1.59
C LYS A 67 -14.76 5.38 -2.40
N ASP A 68 -14.98 6.64 -2.06
CA ASP A 68 -15.96 7.50 -2.73
C ASP A 68 -15.36 8.22 -3.95
N ASN A 69 -14.05 8.12 -4.18
CA ASN A 69 -13.39 8.71 -5.33
C ASN A 69 -13.40 7.73 -6.53
N GLU A 70 -14.01 8.14 -7.64
CA GLU A 70 -14.20 7.31 -8.83
C GLU A 70 -12.88 6.81 -9.44
N LEU A 71 -11.80 7.59 -9.39
CA LEU A 71 -10.51 7.19 -9.93
C LEU A 71 -9.88 6.09 -9.07
N PHE A 72 -9.99 6.17 -7.75
CA PHE A 72 -9.56 5.08 -6.87
C PHE A 72 -10.41 3.82 -7.04
N GLN A 73 -11.73 3.96 -7.19
CA GLN A 73 -12.59 2.81 -7.52
C GLN A 73 -12.12 2.10 -8.79
N GLN A 74 -11.79 2.85 -9.84
CA GLN A 74 -11.25 2.29 -11.07
C GLN A 74 -9.91 1.55 -10.85
N LEU A 75 -8.98 2.14 -10.09
CA LEU A 75 -7.72 1.48 -9.76
C LEU A 75 -7.95 0.18 -8.97
N TYR A 76 -8.85 0.18 -7.99
CA TYR A 76 -9.19 -0.99 -7.20
C TYR A 76 -9.82 -2.09 -8.05
N ASP A 77 -10.76 -1.75 -8.93
CA ASP A 77 -11.41 -2.72 -9.83
C ASP A 77 -10.38 -3.36 -10.77
N LEU A 78 -9.50 -2.56 -11.38
CA LEU A 78 -8.44 -3.05 -12.27
C LEU A 78 -7.43 -3.95 -11.55
N ALA A 79 -7.02 -3.56 -10.34
CA ALA A 79 -6.09 -4.33 -9.54
C ALA A 79 -6.71 -5.64 -9.02
N ALA A 80 -7.97 -5.61 -8.57
CA ALA A 80 -8.68 -6.81 -8.13
C ALA A 80 -8.84 -7.82 -9.27
N ALA A 81 -9.10 -7.34 -10.50
CA ALA A 81 -9.22 -8.19 -11.68
C ALA A 81 -7.93 -8.98 -11.98
N ARG A 82 -6.75 -8.48 -11.59
CA ARG A 82 -5.47 -9.22 -11.71
C ARG A 82 -5.44 -10.50 -10.86
N MET A 83 -6.28 -10.56 -9.83
CA MET A 83 -6.46 -11.72 -8.96
C MET A 83 -7.78 -12.45 -9.23
N PHE A 84 -8.41 -12.22 -10.39
CA PHE A 84 -9.74 -12.75 -10.73
C PHE A 84 -10.82 -12.41 -9.70
N SER A 85 -10.69 -11.24 -9.06
CA SER A 85 -11.59 -10.76 -8.03
C SER A 85 -12.33 -9.49 -8.48
N THR A 86 -13.52 -9.28 -7.92
CA THR A 86 -14.28 -8.02 -8.01
C THR A 86 -14.29 -7.25 -6.69
N GLU A 87 -13.64 -7.78 -5.65
CA GLU A 87 -13.58 -7.15 -4.33
C GLU A 87 -12.53 -6.04 -4.32
N ARG A 88 -12.98 -4.80 -4.14
CA ARG A 88 -12.11 -3.61 -4.21
C ARG A 88 -11.05 -3.54 -3.11
N GLU A 89 -11.33 -4.11 -1.94
CA GLU A 89 -10.35 -4.23 -0.86
C GLU A 89 -9.18 -5.14 -1.27
N ILE A 90 -9.44 -6.23 -2.02
CA ILE A 90 -8.38 -7.04 -2.63
C ILE A 90 -7.59 -6.20 -3.65
N GLY A 91 -8.27 -5.38 -4.43
CA GLY A 91 -7.65 -4.42 -5.33
C GLY A 91 -6.70 -3.47 -4.61
N GLN A 92 -7.12 -2.88 -3.49
CA GLN A 92 -6.26 -2.04 -2.67
C GLN A 92 -5.01 -2.79 -2.19
N CYS A 93 -5.15 -4.02 -1.68
CA CYS A 93 -4.01 -4.85 -1.28
C CYS A 93 -3.04 -5.10 -2.44
N VAL A 94 -3.56 -5.38 -3.64
CA VAL A 94 -2.73 -5.57 -4.84
C VAL A 94 -1.95 -4.29 -5.19
N LEU A 95 -2.56 -3.11 -5.07
CA LEU A 95 -1.90 -1.84 -5.34
C LEU A 95 -0.75 -1.51 -4.36
N PHE A 96 -0.74 -2.14 -3.18
CA PHE A 96 0.38 -2.06 -2.23
C PHE A 96 1.53 -3.02 -2.55
N SER A 97 1.38 -3.92 -3.52
CA SER A 97 2.45 -4.84 -3.91
C SER A 97 3.65 -4.12 -4.55
N TYR A 98 4.79 -4.81 -4.56
CA TYR A 98 6.09 -4.31 -5.00
C TYR A 98 6.06 -3.56 -6.35
N ASP A 99 5.27 -4.03 -7.32
CA ASP A 99 5.25 -3.47 -8.68
C ASP A 99 4.43 -2.19 -8.83
N TYR A 100 3.52 -1.93 -7.89
CA TYR A 100 2.52 -0.86 -8.00
C TYR A 100 2.65 0.20 -6.89
N LEU A 101 3.25 -0.15 -5.75
CA LEU A 101 3.32 0.67 -4.55
C LEU A 101 3.77 2.11 -4.84
N MET A 102 4.84 2.30 -5.64
CA MET A 102 5.35 3.63 -5.96
C MET A 102 4.28 4.53 -6.59
N PHE A 103 3.65 4.08 -7.67
CA PHE A 103 2.65 4.88 -8.38
C PHE A 103 1.39 5.08 -7.52
N PHE A 104 0.99 4.03 -6.79
CA PHE A 104 -0.19 4.11 -5.94
C PHE A 104 0.01 5.08 -4.77
N HIS A 105 1.17 5.04 -4.12
CA HIS A 105 1.53 5.99 -3.07
C HIS A 105 1.45 7.43 -3.56
N TYR A 106 2.02 7.73 -4.74
CA TYR A 106 1.96 9.10 -5.26
C TYR A 106 0.55 9.53 -5.70
N CYS A 107 -0.32 8.59 -6.09
CA CYS A 107 -1.76 8.89 -6.25
C CYS A 107 -2.39 9.28 -4.91
N LEU A 108 -2.14 8.50 -3.85
CA LEU A 108 -2.63 8.79 -2.49
C LEU A 108 -2.13 10.12 -1.96
N ALA A 109 -0.83 10.41 -2.13
CA ALA A 109 -0.22 11.68 -1.73
C ALA A 109 -0.83 12.86 -2.49
N SER A 110 -1.06 12.71 -3.79
CA SER A 110 -1.75 13.70 -4.63
C SER A 110 -3.18 13.95 -4.14
N PHE A 111 -3.89 12.87 -3.81
CA PHE A 111 -5.26 12.96 -3.32
C PHE A 111 -5.32 13.68 -1.97
N HIS A 112 -4.39 13.36 -1.08
CA HIS A 112 -4.27 14.02 0.22
C HIS A 112 -3.99 15.53 0.11
N ARG A 113 -3.20 15.95 -0.90
CA ARG A 113 -2.94 17.38 -1.18
C ARG A 113 -4.07 18.08 -1.93
N GLY A 114 -5.02 17.33 -2.48
CA GLY A 114 -6.15 17.87 -3.26
C GLY A 114 -5.83 18.16 -4.73
N ASP A 115 -4.74 17.61 -5.27
CA ASP A 115 -4.33 17.77 -6.68
C ASP A 115 -4.57 16.52 -7.55
N PHE A 116 -5.12 15.45 -6.97
CA PHE A 116 -5.44 14.20 -7.68
C PHE A 116 -6.63 14.32 -8.62
N ASN A 117 -6.40 13.99 -9.90
CA ASN A 117 -7.39 14.04 -10.96
C ASN A 117 -7.00 13.08 -12.09
N LYS A 118 -7.85 12.98 -13.12
CA LYS A 118 -7.67 12.05 -14.26
C LYS A 118 -6.39 12.26 -15.09
N ASP A 119 -5.80 13.46 -15.03
CA ASP A 119 -4.59 13.83 -15.77
C ASP A 119 -3.33 13.67 -14.89
N ASN A 120 -3.46 13.15 -13.66
CA ASN A 120 -2.34 12.88 -12.76
C ASN A 120 -1.41 11.82 -13.39
N GLU A 121 -0.10 12.13 -13.46
CA GLU A 121 0.86 11.26 -14.15
C GLU A 121 0.96 9.87 -13.52
N TYR A 122 0.91 9.77 -12.19
CA TYR A 122 1.01 8.50 -11.47
C TYR A 122 -0.25 7.66 -11.65
N TYR A 123 -1.41 8.30 -11.74
CA TYR A 123 -2.66 7.63 -12.10
C TYR A 123 -2.56 6.99 -13.49
N LEU A 124 -2.13 7.75 -14.49
CA LEU A 124 -2.00 7.28 -15.87
C LEU A 124 -0.98 6.14 -15.99
N LEU A 125 0.17 6.26 -15.32
CA LEU A 125 1.20 5.21 -15.28
C LEU A 125 0.70 3.95 -14.59
N LEU A 126 -0.06 4.09 -13.51
CA LEU A 126 -0.63 2.95 -12.79
C LEU A 126 -1.71 2.24 -13.62
N ILE A 127 -2.56 2.98 -14.30
CA ILE A 127 -3.54 2.42 -15.25
C ILE A 127 -2.82 1.61 -16.33
N GLN A 128 -1.80 2.17 -16.97
CA GLN A 128 -1.00 1.48 -17.98
C GLN A 128 -0.37 0.18 -17.45
N LYS A 129 0.01 0.16 -16.18
CA LYS A 129 0.60 -1.02 -15.53
C LYS A 129 -0.40 -2.12 -15.18
N LEU A 130 -1.68 -1.78 -15.04
CA LEU A 130 -2.75 -2.71 -14.68
C LEU A 130 -3.46 -3.30 -15.91
N THR A 131 -3.36 -2.63 -17.06
CA THR A 131 -3.89 -3.07 -18.37
C THR A 131 -2.84 -3.79 -19.20
#